data_AF-A0A2I8A4Z3-F1
#
_entry.id   AF-A0A2I8A4Z3-F1
#
_cell.length_a   1.000
_cell.length_b   1.000
_cell.length_c   1.000
_cell.angle_alpha   90.00
_cell.angle_beta   90.00
_cell.angle_gamma   90.00
#
_symmetry.space_group_name_H-M   'P 1'
#
loop_
_entity.id
_entity.type
_entity.pdbx_description
1 polymer ?
#
loop_
_entity_poly.entity_id
_entity_poly.type
_entity_poly.pdbx_seq_one_letter_code
_entity_poly.pdbx_strand_id
1 'polypeptide(L)'
;MINPLETEDSRFDGETFTKVFIYTICAATVLTASILVAKSFIFNGGAVEQSSYPTSIPWINSKLDCENTGRNWINNKCWDKEHSAEF
;
A
#
# COMPACT_ATOMS: atom_id res chain seq x y z
N MET A 1 -2.96 61.11 -39.19
CA MET A 1 -3.63 60.61 -37.97
C MET A 1 -3.16 59.19 -37.73
N ILE A 2 -2.30 58.98 -36.73
CA ILE A 2 -1.98 57.65 -36.22
C ILE A 2 -2.16 57.74 -34.71
N ASN A 3 -3.16 57.04 -34.18
CA ASN A 3 -3.34 56.89 -32.73
C ASN A 3 -2.31 55.85 -32.24
N PRO A 4 -1.55 56.14 -31.18
CA PRO A 4 -0.71 55.13 -30.57
C PRO A 4 -1.61 54.15 -29.80
N LEU A 5 -1.43 52.86 -30.10
CA LEU A 5 -1.93 51.76 -29.31
C LEU A 5 -1.32 51.86 -27.91
N GLU A 6 -2.14 52.05 -26.87
CA GLU A 6 -1.72 51.87 -25.49
C GLU A 6 -1.37 50.39 -25.29
N THR A 7 -0.08 50.08 -25.29
CA THR A 7 0.43 48.86 -24.70
C THR A 7 0.27 48.97 -23.19
N GLU A 8 -0.64 48.19 -22.62
CA GLU A 8 -0.74 47.98 -21.17
C GLU A 8 0.63 47.53 -20.64
N ASP A 9 1.35 48.46 -20.01
CA ASP A 9 2.52 48.14 -19.22
C ASP A 9 2.05 47.42 -17.96
N SER A 10 1.89 46.10 -18.06
CA SER A 10 1.69 45.24 -16.91
C SER A 10 2.99 45.23 -16.08
N ARG A 11 3.16 46.30 -15.30
CA ARG A 11 4.24 46.51 -14.34
C ARG A 11 4.16 45.40 -13.29
N PHE A 12 4.88 44.33 -13.56
CA PHE A 12 4.92 43.16 -12.72
C PHE A 12 5.63 43.52 -11.41
N ASP A 13 4.88 43.53 -10.31
CA ASP A 13 5.43 43.81 -8.99
C ASP A 13 6.29 42.62 -8.53
N GLY A 14 7.60 42.75 -8.71
CA GLY A 14 8.58 41.70 -8.41
C GLY A 14 8.56 41.24 -6.94
N GLU A 15 8.11 42.09 -6.02
CA GLU A 15 7.94 41.74 -4.61
C GLU A 15 6.76 40.77 -4.42
N THR A 16 5.59 41.08 -5.00
CA THR A 16 4.42 40.19 -4.98
C THR A 16 4.72 38.85 -5.66
N PHE A 17 5.42 38.86 -6.79
CA PHE A 17 5.79 37.61 -7.47
C PHE A 17 6.72 36.73 -6.64
N THR A 18 7.72 37.33 -6.01
CA THR A 18 8.69 36.61 -5.18
C THR A 18 8.01 35.95 -3.99
N LYS A 19 7.06 36.65 -3.33
CA LYS A 19 6.26 36.08 -2.24
C LYS A 19 5.42 34.89 -2.71
N VAL A 20 4.69 35.03 -3.82
CA VAL A 20 3.86 33.96 -4.38
C VAL A 20 4.71 32.73 -4.73
N PHE A 21 5.89 32.94 -5.31
CA PHE A 21 6.81 31.86 -5.66
C PHE A 21 7.30 31.09 -4.42
N ILE A 22 7.69 31.81 -3.36
CA ILE A 22 8.12 31.21 -2.09
C ILE A 22 6.98 30.39 -1.47
N TYR A 23 5.77 30.96 -1.36
CA TYR A 23 4.62 30.25 -0.81
C TYR A 23 4.28 28.98 -1.59
N THR A 24 4.38 29.02 -2.92
CA THR A 24 4.09 27.87 -3.78
C THR A 24 5.11 26.75 -3.56
N ILE A 25 6.40 27.09 -3.45
CA ILE A 25 7.45 26.10 -3.16
C ILE A 25 7.23 25.49 -1.77
N CYS A 26 6.97 26.31 -0.75
CA CYS A 26 6.71 25.83 0.61
C CYS A 26 5.48 24.92 0.68
N ALA A 27 4.40 25.26 -0.02
CA ALA A 27 3.20 24.42 -0.06
C ALA A 27 3.49 23.07 -0.75
N ALA A 28 4.22 23.09 -1.87
CA ALA A 28 4.58 21.88 -2.61
C ALA A 28 5.47 20.92 -1.79
N THR A 29 6.43 21.45 -1.02
CA THR A 29 7.30 20.62 -0.17
C THR A 29 6.53 19.98 0.98
N VAL A 30 5.62 20.72 1.63
CA VAL A 30 4.76 20.20 2.70
C VAL A 30 3.84 19.10 2.18
N LEU A 31 3.21 19.30 1.01
CA LEU A 31 2.36 18.30 0.38
C LEU A 31 3.15 17.03 0.04
N THR A 32 4.35 17.17 -0.52
CA THR A 32 5.20 16.03 -0.89
C THR A 32 5.62 15.23 0.33
N ALA A 33 6.06 15.89 1.41
CA ALA A 33 6.41 15.23 2.66
C ALA A 33 5.21 14.47 3.28
N SER A 34 4.02 15.07 3.23
CA SER A 34 2.79 14.47 3.75
C SER A 34 2.43 13.18 3.00
N ILE A 35 2.59 13.15 1.68
CA ILE A 35 2.32 11.97 0.84
C ILE A 35 3.29 10.82 1.16
N LEU A 36 4.58 11.13 1.38
CA LEU A 36 5.58 10.12 1.74
C LEU A 36 5.25 9.46 3.08
N VAL A 37 4.90 10.26 4.09
CA VAL A 37 4.49 9.77 5.41
C VAL A 37 3.23 8.89 5.30
N ALA A 38 2.22 9.33 4.55
CA ALA A 38 1.00 8.54 4.33
C ALA A 38 1.28 7.20 3.63
N LYS A 39 2.19 7.17 2.65
CA LYS A 39 2.61 5.92 1.98
C LYS A 39 3.33 4.97 2.95
N SER A 40 4.13 5.48 3.87
CA SER A 40 4.77 4.65 4.90
C SER A 40 3.73 3.94 5.77
N PHE A 41 2.62 4.59 6.14
CA PHE A 41 1.54 3.95 6.91
C PHE A 41 0.78 2.88 6.12
N ILE A 42 0.56 3.08 4.82
CA ILE A 42 -0.13 2.11 3.96
C ILE A 42 0.76 0.90 3.68
N PHE A 43 2.06 1.10 3.46
CA PHE A 43 2.98 0.03 3.08
C PHE A 43 3.47 -0.83 4.26
N ASN A 44 3.60 -0.26 5.46
CA ASN A 44 3.97 -1.03 6.67
C ASN A 44 2.83 -1.92 7.20
N GLY A 45 1.63 -1.81 6.63
CA GLY A 45 0.53 -2.75 6.86
C GLY A 45 0.53 -3.95 5.90
N GLY A 46 1.56 -4.10 5.06
CA GLY A 46 1.78 -5.30 4.26
C GLY A 46 1.78 -6.51 5.18
N ALA A 47 0.85 -7.43 4.90
CA ALA A 47 0.49 -8.56 5.74
C ALA A 47 1.71 -9.16 6.46
N VAL A 48 1.64 -9.24 7.78
CA VAL A 48 2.45 -10.22 8.52
C VAL A 48 2.08 -11.55 7.90
N GLU A 49 2.94 -12.08 7.03
CA GLU A 49 2.89 -13.49 6.66
C GLU A 49 3.09 -14.25 7.97
N GLN A 50 1.98 -14.61 8.61
CA GLN A 50 2.01 -15.67 9.61
C GLN A 50 2.52 -16.88 8.85
N SER A 51 3.80 -17.19 9.04
CA SER A 51 4.40 -18.38 8.48
C SER A 51 3.55 -19.57 8.94
N SER A 52 2.69 -20.05 8.04
CA SER A 52 1.89 -21.24 8.31
C SER A 52 2.83 -22.40 8.13
N TYR A 53 3.19 -23.05 9.25
CA TYR A 53 3.98 -24.27 9.21
C TYR A 53 3.01 -25.43 9.10
N PRO A 54 2.91 -26.10 7.93
CA PRO A 54 1.95 -27.18 7.75
C PRO A 54 2.30 -28.33 8.70
N THR A 55 1.37 -28.70 9.56
CA THR A 55 1.49 -29.81 10.50
C THR A 55 0.33 -30.78 10.30
N SER A 56 0.65 -32.05 10.06
CA SER A 56 -0.34 -33.11 9.94
C SER A 56 -0.89 -33.52 11.31
N ILE A 57 -2.13 -34.00 11.36
CA ILE A 57 -2.77 -34.45 12.62
C ILE A 57 -2.14 -35.76 13.11
N PRO A 58 -1.42 -35.77 14.25
CA PRO A 58 -0.61 -36.92 14.66
C PRO A 58 -1.42 -38.08 15.25
N TRP A 59 -2.65 -37.83 15.72
CA TRP A 59 -3.49 -38.87 16.32
C TRP A 59 -4.39 -39.58 15.30
N ILE A 60 -4.43 -39.16 14.03
CA ILE A 60 -5.22 -39.80 12.98
C ILE A 60 -4.28 -40.48 11.98
N ASN A 61 -4.16 -41.80 12.10
CA ASN A 61 -3.25 -42.62 11.30
C ASN A 61 -3.99 -43.47 10.24
N SER A 62 -5.29 -43.25 10.08
CA SER A 62 -6.15 -43.98 9.15
C SER A 62 -6.81 -43.01 8.17
N LYS A 63 -6.80 -43.37 6.88
CA LYS A 63 -7.48 -42.63 5.83
C LYS A 63 -8.97 -42.48 6.12
N LEU A 64 -9.61 -43.57 6.54
CA LEU A 64 -11.05 -43.59 6.83
C LEU A 64 -11.41 -42.61 7.96
N ASP A 65 -10.62 -42.60 9.03
CA ASP A 65 -10.85 -41.72 10.18
C ASP A 65 -10.63 -40.25 9.80
N CYS A 66 -9.65 -39.98 8.94
CA CYS A 66 -9.41 -38.63 8.41
C CYS A 66 -10.60 -38.13 7.58
N GLU A 67 -11.03 -38.92 6.60
CA GLU A 67 -12.11 -38.55 5.69
C GLU A 67 -13.46 -38.46 6.42
N ASN A 68 -13.72 -39.31 7.41
CA ASN A 68 -14.91 -39.23 8.26
C ASN A 68 -15.02 -37.92 9.05
N THR A 69 -13.90 -37.22 9.26
CA THR A 69 -13.88 -35.91 9.91
C THR A 69 -13.97 -34.73 8.94
N GLY A 70 -14.12 -35.00 7.63
CA GLY A 70 -14.15 -33.97 6.59
C GLY A 70 -12.79 -33.34 6.30
N ARG A 71 -11.71 -34.07 6.57
CA ARG A 71 -10.31 -33.65 6.37
C ARG A 71 -9.68 -34.37 5.18
N ASN A 72 -8.55 -33.87 4.71
CA ASN A 72 -7.87 -34.39 3.53
C ASN A 72 -6.78 -35.40 3.90
N TRP A 73 -6.78 -36.54 3.21
CA TRP A 73 -5.72 -37.54 3.34
C TRP A 73 -4.70 -37.40 2.22
N ILE A 74 -3.49 -36.95 2.54
CA ILE A 74 -2.41 -36.68 1.57
C ILE A 74 -1.09 -37.23 2.13
N ASN A 75 -0.31 -37.96 1.32
CA ASN A 75 1.00 -38.51 1.70
C ASN A 75 0.99 -39.34 3.00
N ASN A 76 0.00 -40.22 3.15
CA ASN A 76 -0.21 -41.05 4.36
C ASN A 76 -0.39 -40.26 5.66
N LYS A 77 -0.88 -39.03 5.54
CA LYS A 77 -1.12 -38.12 6.67
C LYS A 77 -2.48 -37.46 6.52
N CYS A 78 -3.08 -37.11 7.66
CA CYS A 78 -4.30 -36.34 7.70
C CYS A 78 -4.01 -34.85 7.84
N TRP A 79 -4.69 -34.02 7.03
CA TRP A 79 -4.50 -32.58 6.92
C TRP A 79 -5.82 -31.85 7.14
N ASP A 80 -5.81 -30.80 7.96
CA ASP A 80 -6.93 -29.89 8.09
C ASP A 80 -6.77 -28.65 7.20
N LYS A 81 -7.82 -27.83 7.12
CA LYS A 81 -7.84 -26.63 6.26
C LYS A 81 -6.89 -25.52 6.73
N GLU A 82 -6.47 -25.56 7.98
CA GLU A 82 -5.66 -24.51 8.60
C GLU A 82 -4.16 -24.82 8.47
N HIS A 83 -3.80 -26.11 8.42
CA HIS A 83 -2.43 -26.62 8.40
C HIS A 83 -2.12 -27.47 7.17
N SER A 84 -2.94 -27.41 6.11
CA SER A 84 -2.77 -28.22 4.90
C SER A 84 -1.41 -28.00 4.26
N ALA A 85 -0.79 -29.07 3.75
CA ALA A 85 0.43 -29.01 2.95
C ALA A 85 0.25 -28.38 1.55
N GLU A 86 -0.98 -28.01 1.20
CA GLU A 86 -1.33 -27.38 -0.08
C GLU A 86 -1.25 -25.84 -0.08
N PHE A 87 -0.74 -25.23 1.00
CA PHE A 87 -0.46 -23.79 1.09
C PHE A 87 1.03 -23.50 0.96
#